data_AF-A0A2V8I314-F1
#
_entry.id   AF-A0A2V8I314-F1
#
_cell.length_a   1.000
_cell.length_b   1.000
_cell.length_c   1.000
_cell.angle_alpha   90.00
_cell.angle_beta   90.00
_cell.angle_gamma   90.00
#
_symmetry.space_group_name_H-M   'P 1'
#
loop_
_entity.id
_entity.type
_entity.pdbx_description
1 polymer ?
#
loop_
_entity_poly.entity_id
_entity_poly.type
_entity_poly.pdbx_seq_one_letter_code
_entity_poly.pdbx_strand_id
1 'polypeptide(L)'
;MTFFPFVRSVTPVDPPINGVTVEKLLESNERSWGETNLKSTEATFDEKTDLKGPVSLAAVATKPQGENKKSRLVVYGNSAFASNGAYGLQGNGNLFLNTVSWLAQDENFISIRPKSPDDRRITMTEAQGRFVNYVLVLLLPVGIIGAGIRVWVRRRK
;
A
#
# COMPACT_ATOMS: atom_id res chain seq x y z
N MET A 1 2.09 0.44 5.20
CA MET A 1 2.05 -0.75 4.33
C MET A 1 1.82 -0.29 2.90
N THR A 2 2.44 -0.92 1.92
CA THR A 2 2.39 -0.56 0.49
C THR A 2 2.02 -1.80 -0.33
N PHE A 3 1.43 -1.61 -1.50
CA PHE A 3 0.91 -2.68 -2.34
C PHE A 3 1.62 -2.73 -3.68
N PHE A 4 2.24 -3.88 -3.96
CA PHE A 4 3.12 -4.09 -5.12
C PHE A 4 2.69 -5.36 -5.88
N PRO A 5 1.66 -5.30 -6.73
CA PRO A 5 1.18 -6.47 -7.47
C PRO A 5 2.23 -6.90 -8.50
N PHE A 6 2.57 -8.19 -8.56
CA PHE A 6 3.54 -8.76 -9.51
C PHE A 6 4.91 -8.04 -9.49
N VAL A 7 5.42 -7.76 -8.30
CA VAL A 7 6.74 -7.13 -8.15
C VAL A 7 7.87 -8.11 -8.36
N ARG A 8 8.89 -7.68 -9.10
CA ARG A 8 10.14 -8.44 -9.26
C ARG A 8 11.13 -8.10 -8.16
N SER A 9 12.01 -9.03 -7.85
CA SER A 9 13.12 -8.76 -6.97
C SER A 9 14.08 -7.74 -7.59
N VAL A 10 14.66 -6.91 -6.75
CA VAL A 10 15.73 -5.97 -7.09
C VAL A 10 16.82 -6.14 -6.05
N THR A 11 18.00 -6.60 -6.46
CA THR A 11 19.12 -6.85 -5.54
C THR A 11 20.31 -5.98 -5.92
N PRO A 12 21.06 -5.45 -4.93
CA PRO A 12 22.37 -4.86 -5.19
C PRO A 12 23.28 -5.84 -5.92
N VAL A 13 24.16 -5.30 -6.77
CA VAL A 13 25.17 -6.11 -7.45
C VAL A 13 26.25 -6.55 -6.48
N ASP A 14 26.80 -7.74 -6.69
CA ASP A 14 27.93 -8.30 -5.94
C ASP A 14 28.99 -8.76 -6.97
N PRO A 15 30.22 -8.18 -6.97
CA PRO A 15 30.77 -7.24 -5.99
C PRO A 15 30.21 -5.80 -6.10
N PRO A 16 30.23 -5.02 -5.00
CA PRO A 16 29.81 -3.62 -5.02
C PRO A 16 30.62 -2.74 -5.98
N ILE A 17 29.95 -1.74 -6.57
CA ILE A 17 30.59 -0.78 -7.47
C ILE A 17 31.34 0.27 -6.64
N ASN A 18 32.63 0.48 -6.94
CA ASN A 18 33.46 1.43 -6.21
C ASN A 18 32.88 2.86 -6.25
N GLY A 19 32.83 3.51 -5.08
CA GLY A 19 32.29 4.85 -4.91
C GLY A 19 30.76 4.96 -5.00
N VAL A 20 30.03 3.84 -5.08
CA VAL A 20 28.56 3.79 -5.06
C VAL A 20 28.09 3.02 -3.83
N THR A 21 27.29 3.67 -2.99
CA THR A 21 26.62 3.01 -1.86
C THR A 21 25.24 2.56 -2.32
N VAL A 22 24.93 1.27 -2.19
CA VAL A 22 23.62 0.69 -2.54
C VAL A 22 22.99 0.10 -1.29
N GLU A 23 21.73 0.46 -1.02
CA GLU A 23 20.97 -0.02 0.13
C GLU A 23 19.62 -0.57 -0.34
N LYS A 24 19.14 -1.62 0.34
CA LYS A 24 17.79 -2.13 0.11
C LYS A 24 16.79 -1.19 0.77
N LEU A 25 15.75 -0.80 0.04
CA LEU A 25 14.73 0.12 0.52
C LEU A 25 13.48 -0.60 1.01
N LEU A 26 13.08 -1.65 0.29
CA LEU A 26 11.90 -2.45 0.61
C LEU A 26 12.26 -3.93 0.53
N GLU A 27 11.79 -4.69 1.51
CA GLU A 27 11.92 -6.15 1.55
C GLU A 27 10.57 -6.78 1.88
N SER A 28 10.35 -8.00 1.38
CA SER A 28 9.25 -8.85 1.83
C SER A 28 9.53 -9.38 3.25
N ASN A 29 8.58 -10.12 3.82
CA ASN A 29 8.82 -10.86 5.06
C ASN A 29 9.54 -12.19 4.79
N GLU A 30 9.98 -12.86 5.86
CA GLU A 30 10.66 -14.16 5.84
C GLU A 30 9.81 -15.33 5.34
N ARG A 31 8.48 -15.17 5.34
CA ARG A 31 7.52 -16.19 4.87
C ARG A 31 7.18 -16.05 3.39
N SER A 32 7.72 -15.03 2.73
CA SER A 32 7.52 -14.80 1.29
C SER A 32 8.61 -15.52 0.50
N TRP A 33 8.38 -15.67 -0.80
CA TRP A 33 9.39 -16.12 -1.76
C TRP A 33 9.21 -15.41 -3.09
N GLY A 34 10.27 -15.38 -3.89
CA GLY A 34 10.22 -14.97 -5.29
C GLY A 34 9.90 -16.19 -6.16
N GLU A 35 8.63 -16.34 -6.54
CA GLU A 35 8.14 -17.38 -7.45
C GLU A 35 8.80 -17.24 -8.83
N THR A 36 9.36 -18.34 -9.33
CA THR A 36 10.02 -18.41 -10.64
C THR A 36 9.16 -19.09 -11.70
N ASN A 37 8.23 -19.96 -11.31
CA ASN A 37 7.32 -20.66 -12.22
C ASN A 37 6.06 -19.84 -12.54
N LEU A 38 6.21 -18.89 -13.47
CA LEU A 38 5.11 -18.02 -13.91
C LEU A 38 4.08 -18.72 -14.82
N LYS A 39 4.25 -20.00 -15.14
CA LYS A 39 3.31 -20.76 -15.99
C LYS A 39 2.20 -21.41 -15.16
N SER A 40 2.46 -21.67 -13.88
CA SER A 40 1.47 -22.24 -12.96
C SER A 40 0.47 -21.16 -12.55
N THR A 41 -0.80 -21.54 -12.42
CA THR A 41 -1.83 -20.69 -11.81
C THR A 41 -1.78 -20.72 -10.27
N GLU A 42 -1.08 -21.70 -9.70
CA GLU A 42 -0.89 -21.85 -8.26
C GLU A 42 0.56 -21.55 -7.90
N ALA A 43 0.77 -20.63 -6.94
CA ALA A 43 2.08 -20.33 -6.40
C ALA A 43 2.41 -21.32 -5.28
N THR A 44 3.47 -22.10 -5.45
CA THR A 44 3.94 -23.08 -4.46
C THR A 44 5.45 -22.94 -4.35
N PHE A 45 5.94 -22.71 -3.13
CA PHE A 45 7.36 -22.54 -2.89
C PHE A 45 8.16 -23.81 -3.23
N ASP A 46 9.17 -23.66 -4.09
CA ASP A 46 10.18 -24.67 -4.38
C ASP A 46 11.57 -24.20 -3.94
N GLU A 47 12.13 -24.87 -2.93
CA GLU A 47 13.46 -24.56 -2.38
C GLU A 47 14.60 -24.63 -3.41
N LYS A 48 14.43 -25.38 -4.50
CA LYS A 48 15.49 -25.55 -5.51
C LYS A 48 15.54 -24.42 -6.53
N THR A 49 14.41 -23.73 -6.75
CA THR A 49 14.26 -22.79 -7.86
C THR A 49 13.84 -21.40 -7.40
N ASP A 50 13.10 -21.29 -6.30
CA ASP A 50 12.59 -20.03 -5.80
C ASP A 50 13.55 -19.33 -4.82
N LEU A 51 13.43 -18.00 -4.80
CA LEU A 51 14.18 -17.17 -3.87
C LEU A 51 13.43 -17.07 -2.54
N LYS A 52 13.90 -17.78 -1.52
CA LYS A 52 13.35 -17.66 -0.16
C LYS A 52 13.50 -16.24 0.38
N GLY A 53 12.46 -15.72 1.02
CA GLY A 53 12.44 -14.40 1.62
C GLY A 53 13.33 -14.27 2.86
N PRO A 54 13.60 -13.02 3.30
CA PRO A 54 13.07 -11.77 2.77
C PRO A 54 13.69 -11.39 1.41
N VAL A 55 12.84 -11.06 0.44
CA VAL A 55 13.20 -10.70 -0.93
C VAL A 55 13.23 -9.18 -1.04
N SER A 56 14.33 -8.62 -1.55
CA SER A 56 14.41 -7.19 -1.81
C SER A 56 13.58 -6.80 -3.04
N LEU A 57 12.72 -5.80 -2.87
CA LEU A 57 11.75 -5.35 -3.86
C LEU A 57 12.08 -3.97 -4.43
N ALA A 58 12.93 -3.23 -3.73
CA ALA A 58 13.43 -1.92 -4.13
C ALA A 58 14.80 -1.65 -3.53
N ALA A 59 15.63 -0.91 -4.25
CA ALA A 59 16.95 -0.50 -3.80
C ALA A 59 17.20 0.99 -4.12
N VAL A 60 18.03 1.62 -3.32
CA VAL A 60 18.54 2.97 -3.54
C VAL A 60 20.05 2.90 -3.75
N ALA A 61 20.56 3.76 -4.63
CA ALA A 61 21.99 3.93 -4.83
C ALA A 61 22.36 5.40 -4.74
N THR A 62 23.49 5.69 -4.08
CA THR A 62 24.03 7.04 -3.98
C THR A 62 25.50 7.06 -4.36
N LYS A 63 25.92 8.13 -5.04
CA LYS A 63 27.31 8.39 -5.41
C LYS A 63 27.68 9.85 -5.10
N PRO A 64 28.71 10.11 -4.28
CA PRO A 64 29.20 11.47 -4.06
C PRO A 64 29.68 12.13 -5.37
N GLN A 65 29.38 13.42 -5.55
CA GLN A 65 29.77 14.22 -6.73
C GLN A 65 30.56 15.49 -6.37
N GLY A 66 31.09 15.57 -5.14
CA GLY A 66 31.78 16.75 -4.59
C GLY A 66 31.21 17.17 -3.24
N GLU A 67 31.61 18.34 -2.75
CA GLU A 67 31.12 18.86 -1.46
C GLU A 67 29.60 19.02 -1.48
N ASN A 68 28.93 18.30 -0.58
CA ASN A 68 27.47 18.30 -0.37
C ASN A 68 26.59 17.91 -1.58
N LYS A 69 27.13 17.30 -2.64
CA LYS A 69 26.34 16.81 -3.79
C LYS A 69 26.39 15.29 -3.90
N LYS A 70 25.24 14.66 -4.11
CA LYS A 70 25.11 13.20 -4.31
C LYS A 70 24.24 12.88 -5.52
N SER A 71 24.73 12.10 -6.48
CA SER A 71 23.86 11.44 -7.44
C SER A 71 23.03 10.38 -6.70
N ARG A 72 21.73 10.31 -6.99
CA ARG A 72 20.78 9.39 -6.35
C ARG A 72 20.05 8.60 -7.43
N LEU A 73 19.80 7.33 -7.15
CA LEU A 73 19.01 6.43 -7.98
C LEU A 73 18.09 5.63 -7.05
N VAL A 74 16.83 5.47 -7.43
CA VAL A 74 15.90 4.55 -6.78
C VAL A 74 15.35 3.61 -7.83
N VAL A 75 15.36 2.31 -7.53
CA VAL A 75 14.84 1.26 -8.41
C VAL A 75 13.77 0.49 -7.66
N TYR A 76 12.60 0.36 -8.27
CA TYR A 76 11.51 -0.50 -7.82
C TYR A 76 11.34 -1.65 -8.81
N GLY A 77 11.05 -2.85 -8.31
CA GLY A 77 10.78 -4.01 -9.14
C GLY A 77 9.44 -3.99 -9.88
N ASN A 78 8.70 -2.88 -9.80
CA ASN A 78 7.38 -2.70 -10.39
C ASN A 78 7.03 -1.20 -10.49
N SER A 79 6.29 -0.80 -11.54
CA SER A 79 5.81 0.58 -11.73
C SER A 79 4.33 0.78 -11.38
N ALA A 80 3.53 -0.30 -11.31
CA ALA A 80 2.10 -0.27 -11.07
C ALA A 80 1.74 0.38 -9.73
N PHE A 81 2.59 0.32 -8.71
CA PHE A 81 2.35 1.01 -7.44
C PHE A 81 2.17 2.53 -7.60
N ALA A 82 2.82 3.14 -8.60
CA ALA A 82 2.74 4.56 -8.91
C ALA A 82 1.65 4.89 -9.96
N SER A 83 0.89 3.89 -10.44
CA SER A 83 -0.21 4.13 -11.38
C SER A 83 -1.41 4.79 -10.70
N ASN A 84 -2.25 5.50 -11.47
CA ASN A 84 -3.44 6.17 -10.95
C ASN A 84 -4.38 5.21 -10.17
N GLY A 85 -4.51 3.96 -10.63
CA GLY A 85 -5.37 2.97 -9.98
C GLY A 85 -4.81 2.45 -8.64
N ALA A 86 -3.49 2.46 -8.46
CA ALA A 86 -2.85 1.98 -7.23
C ALA A 86 -2.35 3.10 -6.32
N TYR A 87 -2.33 4.35 -6.79
CA TYR A 87 -1.80 5.51 -6.06
C TYR A 87 -2.48 5.70 -4.70
N GLY A 88 -3.81 5.60 -4.67
CA GLY A 88 -4.62 5.71 -3.45
C GLY A 88 -4.70 4.42 -2.62
N LEU A 89 -4.00 3.35 -3.02
CA LEU A 89 -3.97 2.12 -2.24
C LEU A 89 -2.88 2.19 -1.17
N GLN A 90 -3.31 2.10 0.08
CA GLN A 90 -2.43 2.09 1.24
C GLN A 90 -1.46 3.29 1.22
N GLY A 91 -0.15 3.05 1.37
CA GLY A 91 0.88 4.08 1.36
C GLY A 91 1.56 4.33 0.00
N ASN A 92 1.02 3.84 -1.11
CA ASN A 92 1.72 3.89 -2.42
C ASN A 92 2.01 5.33 -2.89
N GLY A 93 1.01 6.21 -2.88
CA GLY A 93 1.19 7.61 -3.27
C GLY A 93 2.20 8.34 -2.38
N ASN A 94 2.15 8.08 -1.06
CA ASN A 94 3.12 8.65 -0.12
C ASN A 94 4.54 8.18 -0.40
N LEU A 95 4.73 6.88 -0.66
CA LEU A 95 6.03 6.34 -1.03
C LEU A 95 6.56 7.00 -2.30
N PHE A 96 5.74 7.06 -3.36
CA PHE A 96 6.16 7.65 -4.64
C PHE A 96 6.57 9.12 -4.49
N LEU A 97 5.75 9.93 -3.82
CA LEU A 97 6.04 11.35 -3.62
C LEU A 97 7.27 11.58 -2.74
N ASN A 98 7.47 10.77 -1.69
CA ASN A 98 8.68 10.85 -0.85
C ASN A 98 9.94 10.50 -1.65
N THR A 99 9.87 9.50 -2.54
CA THR A 99 10.97 9.14 -3.42
C THR A 99 11.32 10.28 -4.37
N VAL A 100 10.32 10.91 -5.01
CA VAL A 100 10.56 12.05 -5.91
C VAL A 100 11.19 13.22 -5.15
N SER A 101 10.67 13.56 -3.96
CA SER A 101 11.26 14.61 -3.12
C SER A 101 12.71 14.29 -2.73
N TRP A 102 13.00 13.04 -2.35
CA TRP A 102 14.36 12.61 -2.03
C TRP A 102 15.29 12.64 -3.24
N LEU A 103 14.82 12.24 -4.43
CA LEU A 103 15.59 12.30 -5.68
C LEU A 103 15.89 13.75 -6.10
N ALA A 104 14.95 14.66 -5.88
CA ALA A 104 15.11 16.09 -6.18
C ALA A 104 16.11 16.82 -5.26
N GLN A 105 16.68 16.12 -4.26
CA GLN A 105 17.53 16.70 -3.20
C GLN A 105 16.85 17.85 -2.43
N ASP A 106 15.52 17.84 -2.40
CA ASP A 106 14.72 18.86 -1.73
C ASP A 106 14.53 18.53 -0.24
N GLU A 107 15.64 18.27 0.46
CA GLU A 107 15.62 17.84 1.87
C GLU A 107 15.21 18.96 2.83
N ASN A 108 15.29 20.23 2.39
CA ASN A 108 14.83 21.39 3.14
C ASN A 108 13.30 21.59 3.07
N PHE A 109 12.59 20.83 2.24
CA PHE A 109 11.14 20.82 2.16
C PHE A 109 10.56 19.42 2.42
N ILE A 110 11.01 18.76 3.49
CA ILE A 110 10.08 17.89 4.26
C ILE A 110 9.05 18.82 4.96
N SER A 111 8.32 19.61 4.16
CA SER A 111 7.18 20.36 4.62
C SER A 111 6.18 19.33 5.11
N ILE A 112 5.75 19.50 6.37
CA ILE A 112 4.63 18.76 6.95
C ILE A 112 3.49 18.87 5.95
N ARG A 113 3.23 17.79 5.19
CA ARG A 113 2.09 17.77 4.28
C ARG A 113 0.84 17.95 5.15
N PRO A 114 -0.14 18.77 4.73
CA PRO A 114 -1.44 18.81 5.41
C PRO A 114 -1.90 17.37 5.59
N LYS A 115 -2.35 16.99 6.79
CA LYS A 115 -2.92 15.66 7.01
C LYS A 115 -3.98 15.45 5.94
N SER A 116 -3.72 14.53 5.01
CA SER A 116 -4.75 14.02 4.12
C SER A 116 -5.93 13.59 5.01
N PRO A 117 -7.19 13.83 4.60
CA PRO A 117 -8.34 13.36 5.35
C PRO A 117 -8.12 11.89 5.72
N ASP A 118 -8.23 11.55 7.01
CA ASP A 118 -8.14 10.16 7.42
C ASP A 118 -9.17 9.36 6.63
N ASP A 119 -8.70 8.46 5.77
CA ASP A 119 -9.55 7.51 5.05
C ASP A 119 -10.04 6.48 6.08
N ARG A 120 -11.12 6.84 6.79
CA ARG A 120 -11.80 5.97 7.74
C ARG A 120 -12.61 4.93 6.98
N ARG A 121 -11.92 4.00 6.32
CA ARG A 121 -12.56 2.84 5.70
C ARG A 121 -13.14 1.97 6.80
N ILE A 122 -14.46 1.84 6.79
CA ILE A 122 -15.16 0.85 7.60
C ILE A 122 -15.00 -0.48 6.86
N THR A 123 -14.06 -1.31 7.31
CA THR A 123 -13.92 -2.68 6.82
C THR A 123 -15.01 -3.53 7.47
N MET A 124 -16.01 -3.93 6.69
CA MET A 124 -17.11 -4.79 7.12
C MET A 124 -17.12 -6.08 6.32
N THR A 125 -17.48 -7.18 6.98
CA THR A 125 -17.87 -8.39 6.26
C THR A 125 -19.19 -8.14 5.52
N GLU A 126 -19.45 -8.91 4.48
CA GLU A 126 -20.71 -8.79 3.72
C GLU A 126 -21.94 -8.95 4.64
N ALA A 127 -21.85 -9.82 5.64
CA ALA A 127 -22.89 -10.00 6.65
C ALA A 127 -23.10 -8.74 7.51
N GLN A 128 -22.02 -8.07 7.94
CA GLN A 128 -22.10 -6.81 8.68
C GLN A 128 -22.71 -5.69 7.83
N GLY A 129 -22.34 -5.60 6.56
CA GLY A 129 -22.91 -4.63 5.62
C GLY A 129 -24.41 -4.82 5.41
N ARG A 130 -24.85 -6.08 5.19
CA ARG A 130 -26.28 -6.41 5.08
C ARG A 130 -27.06 -6.10 6.35
N PHE A 131 -26.50 -6.42 7.53
CA PHE A 131 -27.13 -6.11 8.80
C PHE A 131 -27.37 -4.60 8.97
N VAL A 132 -26.34 -3.77 8.74
CA VAL A 132 -26.45 -2.31 8.83
C VAL A 132 -27.50 -1.78 7.85
N ASN A 133 -27.52 -2.29 6.61
CA ASN A 133 -28.51 -1.89 5.62
C ASN A 133 -29.94 -2.19 6.09
N TYR A 134 -30.23 -3.40 6.57
CA TYR A 134 -31.57 -3.74 7.06
C TYR A 134 -31.98 -2.92 8.29
N VAL A 135 -31.06 -2.67 9.22
CA VAL A 135 -31.39 -1.87 10.41
C VAL A 135 -31.74 -0.44 10.02
N LEU A 136 -30.94 0.20 9.17
CA LEU A 136 -31.10 1.61 8.83
C LEU A 136 -32.20 1.88 7.81
N VAL A 137 -32.33 1.03 6.78
CA VAL A 137 -33.25 1.25 5.66
C VAL A 137 -34.63 0.64 5.92
N LEU A 138 -34.72 -0.47 6.67
CA LEU A 138 -35.97 -1.17 6.89
C LEU A 138 -36.47 -1.02 8.33
N LEU A 139 -35.69 -1.46 9.31
CA LEU A 139 -36.15 -1.60 10.70
C LEU A 139 -36.46 -0.24 11.33
N LEU A 140 -35.57 0.74 11.15
CA LEU A 140 -35.71 2.06 11.75
C LEU A 140 -36.92 2.84 11.18
N PRO A 141 -37.12 2.94 9.85
CA PRO A 141 -38.32 3.58 9.30
C PRO A 141 -39.62 2.87 9.69
N VAL A 142 -39.66 1.53 9.65
CA VAL A 142 -40.85 0.76 10.07
C VAL A 142 -41.14 0.98 11.56
N GLY A 143 -40.12 1.03 12.40
CA GLY A 143 -40.25 1.34 13.82
C GLY A 143 -40.85 2.73 14.06
N ILE A 144 -40.39 3.74 13.33
CA ILE A 144 -40.93 5.11 13.42
C ILE A 144 -42.40 5.15 12.97
N ILE A 145 -42.73 4.52 11.84
CA ILE A 145 -44.11 4.45 11.34
C ILE A 145 -45.01 3.75 12.36
N GLY A 146 -44.58 2.60 12.90
CA GLY A 146 -45.30 1.86 13.93
C GLY A 146 -45.53 2.67 15.21
N ALA A 147 -44.52 3.41 15.66
CA ALA A 147 -44.65 4.33 16.79
C ALA A 147 -45.65 5.46 16.49
N GLY A 148 -45.60 6.04 15.30
CA GLY A 148 -46.55 7.06 14.84
C GLY A 148 -48.00 6.57 14.82
N ILE A 149 -48.24 5.38 14.24
CA ILE A 149 -49.56 4.74 14.22
C ILE A 149 -50.04 4.49 15.65
N ARG A 150 -49.18 3.96 16.53
CA ARG A 150 -49.53 3.69 17.93
C ARG A 150 -49.97 4.95 18.67
N VAL A 151 -49.26 6.07 18.47
CA VAL A 151 -49.62 7.36 19.07
C VAL A 151 -50.94 7.86 18.50
N TRP A 152 -51.15 7.77 17.18
CA TRP A 152 -52.38 8.18 16.53
C TRP A 152 -53.60 7.42 17.06
N VAL A 153 -53.52 6.08 17.17
CA VAL A 153 -54.61 5.26 17.71
C VAL A 153 -54.89 5.61 19.17
N ARG A 154 -53.86 5.85 19.99
CA ARG A 154 -54.03 6.23 21.40
C ARG A 154 -54.65 7.61 21.61
N ARG A 155 -54.48 8.54 20.66
CA ARG A 155 -55.07 9.89 20.72
C ARG A 155 -56.50 9.94 20.18
N ARG A 156 -56.93 8.90 19.45
CA ARG A 156 -58.28 8.80 18.85
C ARG A 156 -59.27 8.03 19.71
N LYS A 157 -58.78 7.32 20.74
CA LYS A 157 -59.57 6.86 21.89
C LYS A 157 -59.61 7.97 22.92
#